data_AF-A0A5P0YU87-F1
#
_entry.id   AF-A0A5P0YU87-F1
#
_cell.length_a   1.000
_cell.length_b   1.000
_cell.length_c   1.000
_cell.angle_alpha   90.00
_cell.angle_beta   90.00
_cell.angle_gamma   90.00
#
_symmetry.space_group_name_H-M   'P 1'
#
loop_
_entity.id
_entity.type
_entity.pdbx_description
1 polymer ?
#
loop_
_entity_poly.entity_id
_entity_poly.type
_entity_poly.pdbx_seq_one_letter_code
_entity_poly.pdbx_strand_id
1 'polypeptide(L)'
;METGGGDSHTCALERPETAAALADYRRTARRWATVAATVLALAPTLVALDAVPAPIGVQAAAVAAPALVLAVRARLLAVRMRAALTRAHWTPCEAVALPTVWGRLHVALLDPATDHLWVVPLHAAKTRQHLAIPGASGRLWWCGDPAAGGVLSHPGGAGLVWSGP
;
A
#
# COMPACT_ATOMS: atom_id res chain seq x y z
N MET A 1 -8.92 -24.46 23.45
CA MET A 1 -7.57 -24.54 24.04
C MET A 1 -6.91 -23.21 23.80
N GLU A 2 -7.15 -22.28 24.72
CA GLU A 2 -6.66 -20.91 24.72
C GLU A 2 -5.20 -20.90 25.18
N THR A 3 -4.32 -20.37 24.34
CA THR A 3 -2.93 -20.02 24.67
C THR A 3 -2.58 -18.77 23.86
N GLY A 4 -2.20 -17.68 24.53
CA GLY A 4 -1.70 -16.50 23.81
C GLY A 4 -1.85 -15.14 24.51
N GLY A 5 -1.86 -15.09 25.85
CA GLY A 5 -1.93 -13.83 26.62
C GLY A 5 -0.60 -13.10 26.78
N GLY A 6 0.21 -12.97 25.72
CA GLY A 6 1.55 -12.36 25.77
C GLY A 6 1.90 -11.35 24.66
N ASP A 7 1.12 -11.25 23.58
CA ASP A 7 1.53 -10.53 22.36
C ASP A 7 0.96 -9.11 22.21
N SER A 8 0.25 -8.57 23.21
CA SER A 8 -0.52 -7.32 23.09
C SER A 8 0.32 -6.04 23.02
N HIS A 9 1.65 -6.12 23.17
CA HIS A 9 2.56 -4.96 23.07
C HIS A 9 3.56 -5.05 21.91
N THR A 10 3.54 -6.14 21.16
CA THR A 10 4.45 -6.35 20.04
C THR A 10 4.06 -5.44 18.88
N CYS A 11 5.01 -4.65 18.44
CA CYS A 11 4.83 -3.69 17.36
C CYS A 11 4.45 -4.41 16.06
N ALA A 12 3.52 -3.87 15.27
CA ALA A 12 3.02 -4.55 14.08
C ALA A 12 4.14 -4.96 13.09
N LEU A 13 5.22 -4.18 13.05
CA LEU A 13 6.39 -4.46 12.21
C LEU A 13 7.25 -5.66 12.70
N GLU A 14 7.18 -6.04 13.97
CA GLU A 14 7.97 -7.15 14.52
C GLU A 14 7.48 -8.51 14.02
N ARG A 15 6.25 -8.57 13.48
CA ARG A 15 5.75 -9.77 12.81
C ARG A 15 6.51 -10.01 11.50
N PRO A 16 7.10 -11.20 11.28
CA PRO A 16 7.93 -11.48 10.11
C PRO A 16 7.15 -11.35 8.80
N GLU A 17 5.86 -11.71 8.79
CA GLU A 17 5.01 -11.59 7.59
C GLU A 17 4.78 -10.13 7.21
N THR A 18 4.56 -9.26 8.20
CA THR A 18 4.37 -7.82 7.99
C THR A 18 5.66 -7.15 7.52
N ALA A 19 6.80 -7.50 8.12
CA ALA A 19 8.10 -7.01 7.69
C ALA A 19 8.44 -7.45 6.25
N ALA A 20 8.17 -8.72 5.91
CA ALA A 20 8.37 -9.26 4.58
C ALA A 20 7.48 -8.55 3.54
N ALA A 21 6.20 -8.39 3.82
CA ALA A 21 5.25 -7.72 2.92
C ALA A 21 5.66 -6.25 2.66
N LEU A 22 6.13 -5.54 3.68
CA LEU A 22 6.65 -4.17 3.52
C LEU A 22 7.95 -4.15 2.71
N ALA A 23 8.84 -5.11 2.92
CA ALA A 23 10.08 -5.23 2.16
C ALA A 23 9.81 -5.50 0.67
N ASP A 24 8.87 -6.39 0.35
CA ASP A 24 8.43 -6.67 -1.02
C ASP A 24 7.81 -5.46 -1.71
N TYR A 25 6.95 -4.73 -0.99
CA TYR A 25 6.37 -3.50 -1.49
C TYR A 25 7.45 -2.46 -1.83
N ARG A 26 8.44 -2.28 -0.93
CA ARG A 26 9.58 -1.37 -1.15
C ARG A 26 10.47 -1.81 -2.31
N ARG A 27 10.77 -3.11 -2.43
CA ARG A 27 11.56 -3.65 -3.55
C ARG A 27 10.87 -3.38 -4.88
N THR A 28 9.58 -3.65 -4.96
CA THR A 28 8.78 -3.42 -6.17
C THR A 28 8.73 -1.94 -6.54
N ALA A 29 8.42 -1.07 -5.58
CA ALA A 29 8.43 0.38 -5.81
C ALA A 29 9.81 0.92 -6.23
N ARG A 30 10.90 0.35 -5.69
CA ARG A 30 12.26 0.72 -6.10
C ARG A 30 12.57 0.29 -7.52
N ARG A 31 12.26 -0.96 -7.89
CA ARG A 31 12.47 -1.49 -9.25
C ARG A 31 11.74 -0.63 -10.29
N TRP A 32 10.46 -0.34 -10.08
CA TRP A 32 9.69 0.50 -10.99
C TRP A 32 10.24 1.92 -11.10
N ALA A 33 10.67 2.53 -9.99
CA ALA A 33 11.29 3.85 -10.02
C ALA A 33 12.60 3.84 -10.82
N THR A 34 13.45 2.83 -10.63
CA THR A 34 14.71 2.70 -11.37
C THR A 34 14.44 2.52 -12.86
N VAL A 35 13.54 1.61 -13.25
CA VAL A 35 13.20 1.38 -14.66
C VAL A 35 12.66 2.66 -15.31
N ALA A 36 11.69 3.32 -14.68
CA ALA A 36 11.10 4.54 -15.23
C ALA A 36 12.11 5.69 -15.34
N ALA A 37 12.98 5.86 -14.33
CA ALA A 37 14.03 6.87 -14.36
C ALA A 37 15.07 6.58 -15.46
N THR A 38 15.47 5.32 -15.63
CA THR A 38 16.40 4.92 -16.69
C THR A 38 15.81 5.18 -18.07
N VAL A 39 14.54 4.85 -18.31
CA VAL A 39 13.87 5.12 -19.58
C VAL A 39 13.81 6.62 -19.87
N LEU A 40 13.43 7.44 -18.88
CA LEU A 40 13.39 8.90 -19.03
C LEU A 40 14.77 9.51 -19.32
N ALA A 41 15.83 8.96 -18.73
CA ALA A 41 17.19 9.46 -18.93
C ALA A 41 17.77 9.03 -20.29
N LEU A 42 17.49 7.81 -20.76
CA LEU A 42 18.09 7.25 -21.98
C LEU A 42 17.31 7.59 -23.25
N ALA A 43 15.98 7.71 -23.19
CA ALA A 43 15.15 8.01 -24.36
C ALA A 43 15.62 9.25 -25.16
N PRO A 44 15.91 10.42 -24.55
CA PRO A 44 16.37 11.57 -25.31
C PRO A 44 17.74 11.35 -25.94
N THR A 45 18.65 10.67 -25.24
CA THR A 45 19.99 10.33 -25.75
C THR A 45 19.92 9.40 -26.96
N LEU A 46 19.06 8.39 -26.92
CA LEU A 46 18.88 7.45 -28.04
C LEU A 46 18.25 8.11 -29.26
N VAL A 47 17.33 9.06 -29.06
CA VAL A 47 16.77 9.88 -30.15
C VAL A 47 17.85 10.80 -30.73
N ALA A 48 18.66 11.45 -29.90
CA ALA A 48 19.74 12.34 -30.35
C ALA A 48 20.85 11.61 -31.12
N LEU A 49 21.01 10.30 -30.91
CA LEU A 49 21.96 9.44 -31.61
C LEU A 49 21.36 8.74 -32.84
N ASP A 50 20.12 9.07 -33.24
CA ASP A 50 19.35 8.40 -34.30
C ASP A 50 19.21 6.86 -34.13
N ALA A 51 19.45 6.36 -32.91
CA ALA A 51 19.33 4.95 -32.58
C ALA A 51 17.86 4.51 -32.50
N VAL A 52 16.95 5.45 -32.25
CA VAL A 52 15.51 5.22 -32.14
C VAL A 52 14.75 6.40 -32.77
N PRO A 53 13.68 6.16 -33.54
CA PRO A 53 12.80 7.22 -34.04
C PRO A 53 12.25 8.12 -32.91
N ALA A 54 12.27 9.43 -33.14
CA ALA A 54 11.68 10.42 -32.23
C ALA A 54 10.27 10.08 -31.69
N PRO A 55 9.29 9.61 -32.49
CA PRO A 55 7.97 9.26 -31.96
C PRO A 55 8.02 8.15 -30.91
N ILE A 56 8.93 7.18 -31.04
CA ILE A 56 9.10 6.09 -30.07
C ILE A 56 9.70 6.65 -28.78
N GLY A 57 10.67 7.57 -28.87
CA GLY A 57 11.22 8.25 -27.70
C GLY A 57 10.18 9.07 -26.92
N VAL A 58 9.31 9.80 -27.64
CA VAL A 58 8.21 10.56 -27.03
C VAL A 58 7.19 9.65 -26.35
N GLN A 59 6.80 8.54 -26.99
CA GLN A 59 5.89 7.55 -26.39
C GLN A 59 6.49 6.90 -25.15
N ALA A 60 7.78 6.53 -25.20
CA ALA A 60 8.49 5.97 -24.06
C ALA A 60 8.52 6.96 -22.88
N ALA A 61 8.80 8.24 -23.13
CA ALA A 61 8.77 9.28 -22.11
C ALA A 61 7.35 9.49 -21.55
N ALA A 62 6.32 9.49 -22.40
CA ALA A 62 4.92 9.66 -22.01
C ALA A 62 4.43 8.54 -21.07
N VAL A 63 4.97 7.32 -21.18
CA VAL A 63 4.68 6.20 -20.28
C VAL A 63 5.57 6.21 -19.04
N ALA A 64 6.86 6.53 -19.21
CA ALA A 64 7.83 6.48 -18.12
C ALA A 64 7.60 7.60 -17.08
N ALA A 65 7.17 8.79 -17.50
CA ALA A 65 6.85 9.89 -16.59
C ALA A 65 5.78 9.54 -15.53
N PRO A 66 4.56 9.09 -15.91
CA PRO A 66 3.55 8.70 -14.92
C PRO A 66 3.99 7.47 -14.11
N ALA A 67 4.71 6.51 -14.71
CA ALA A 67 5.26 5.37 -13.98
C ALA A 67 6.24 5.80 -12.87
N LEU A 68 7.09 6.79 -13.14
CA LEU A 68 8.00 7.36 -12.15
C LEU A 68 7.23 8.04 -11.01
N VAL A 69 6.21 8.85 -11.34
CA VAL A 69 5.35 9.50 -10.33
C VAL A 69 4.68 8.45 -9.43
N LEU A 70 4.12 7.40 -10.01
CA LEU A 70 3.50 6.30 -9.26
C LEU A 70 4.51 5.58 -8.36
N ALA A 71 5.73 5.34 -8.85
CA ALA A 71 6.78 4.70 -8.06
C ALA A 71 7.28 5.57 -6.90
N VAL A 72 7.38 6.89 -7.10
CA VAL A 72 7.68 7.85 -6.03
C VAL A 72 6.55 7.86 -4.99
N ARG A 73 5.28 7.92 -5.42
CA ARG A 73 4.13 7.84 -4.50
C ARG A 73 4.13 6.52 -3.72
N ALA A 74 4.41 5.40 -4.36
CA ALA A 74 4.54 4.10 -3.69
C ALA A 74 5.66 4.11 -2.64
N ARG A 75 6.80 4.77 -2.89
CA ARG A 75 7.86 4.93 -1.87
C ARG A 75 7.39 5.77 -0.68
N LEU A 76 6.66 6.87 -0.91
CA LEU A 76 6.09 7.69 0.17
C LEU A 76 5.08 6.89 1.00
N LEU A 77 4.22 6.12 0.35
CA LEU A 77 3.30 5.20 1.04
C LEU A 77 4.06 4.16 1.86
N ALA A 78 5.16 3.60 1.35
CA ALA A 78 5.97 2.65 2.11
C ALA A 78 6.60 3.27 3.37
N VAL A 79 7.01 4.54 3.31
CA VAL A 79 7.51 5.28 4.48
C VAL A 79 6.39 5.49 5.49
N ARG A 80 5.20 5.90 5.04
CA ARG A 80 4.01 6.06 5.90
C ARG A 80 3.59 4.74 6.55
N MET A 81 3.52 3.66 5.77
CA MET A 81 3.25 2.31 6.27
C MET A 81 4.27 1.92 7.33
N ARG A 82 5.57 2.11 7.07
CA ARG A 82 6.61 1.81 8.06
C ARG A 82 6.38 2.59 9.35
N ALA A 83 6.12 3.90 9.26
CA ALA A 83 5.92 4.75 10.42
C ALA A 83 4.70 4.30 11.26
N ALA A 84 3.58 3.96 10.62
CA ALA A 84 2.40 3.43 11.31
C ALA A 84 2.71 2.08 11.97
N LEU A 85 3.29 1.14 11.21
CA LEU A 85 3.63 -0.20 11.68
C LEU A 85 4.67 -0.21 12.79
N THR A 86 5.52 0.81 12.90
CA THR A 86 6.48 0.95 14.00
C THR A 86 5.88 1.51 15.30
N ARG A 87 4.71 2.17 15.21
CA ARG A 87 4.13 2.94 16.32
C ARG A 87 2.95 2.26 16.99
N ALA A 88 2.26 1.38 16.27
CA ALA A 88 1.04 0.75 16.75
C ALA A 88 1.11 -0.78 16.59
N HIS A 89 0.28 -1.45 17.37
CA HIS A 89 0.01 -2.87 17.21
C HIS A 89 -1.08 -3.08 16.14
N TRP A 90 -1.30 -4.34 15.78
CA TRP A 90 -2.42 -4.72 14.92
C TRP A 90 -3.69 -4.81 15.77
N THR A 91 -4.72 -4.06 15.39
CA THR A 91 -6.06 -4.14 15.96
C THR A 91 -6.96 -4.93 15.00
N PRO A 92 -7.56 -6.06 15.42
CA PRO A 92 -8.52 -6.76 14.60
C PRO A 92 -9.85 -5.98 14.58
N CYS A 93 -10.21 -5.43 13.43
CA CYS A 93 -11.45 -4.70 13.24
C CYS A 93 -12.46 -5.54 12.45
N GLU A 94 -13.73 -5.41 12.78
CA GLU A 94 -14.79 -5.86 11.87
C GLU A 94 -14.84 -4.91 10.69
N ALA A 95 -14.92 -5.46 9.49
CA ALA A 95 -14.70 -4.70 8.28
C ALA A 95 -15.76 -5.02 7.24
N VAL A 96 -16.21 -3.99 6.54
CA VAL A 96 -17.12 -4.10 5.40
C VAL A 96 -16.56 -3.29 4.24
N ALA A 97 -16.38 -3.95 3.10
CA ALA A 97 -16.05 -3.26 1.86
C ALA A 97 -17.29 -2.51 1.35
N LEU A 98 -17.16 -1.20 1.19
CA LEU A 98 -18.22 -0.36 0.66
C LEU A 98 -18.13 -0.28 -0.88
N PRO A 99 -19.24 0.05 -1.57
CA PRO A 99 -19.21 0.30 -3.00
C PRO A 99 -18.13 1.33 -3.38
N THR A 100 -17.47 1.10 -4.51
CA THR A 100 -16.47 2.05 -5.00
C THR A 100 -17.13 3.35 -5.45
N VAL A 101 -16.68 4.47 -4.92
CA VAL A 101 -17.11 5.81 -5.35
C VAL A 101 -15.97 6.42 -6.14
N TRP A 102 -16.24 6.80 -7.40
CA TRP A 102 -15.25 7.33 -8.35
C TRP A 102 -13.98 6.45 -8.47
N GLY A 103 -14.16 5.13 -8.45
CA GLY A 103 -13.07 4.15 -8.58
C GLY A 103 -12.23 3.96 -7.31
N ARG A 104 -12.53 4.66 -6.21
CA ARG A 104 -11.86 4.50 -4.91
C ARG A 104 -12.67 3.58 -4.00
N LEU A 105 -12.04 2.49 -3.57
CA LEU A 105 -12.63 1.59 -2.57
C LEU A 105 -12.61 2.27 -1.20
N HIS A 106 -13.71 2.15 -0.46
CA HIS A 106 -13.81 2.56 0.92
C HIS A 106 -14.06 1.32 1.77
N VAL A 107 -13.51 1.30 2.98
CA VAL A 107 -13.71 0.22 3.94
C VAL A 107 -14.25 0.84 5.22
N ALA A 108 -15.39 0.32 5.68
CA ALA A 108 -15.88 0.60 7.02
C ALA A 108 -15.16 -0.34 7.99
N LEU A 109 -14.60 0.21 9.07
CA LEU A 109 -13.89 -0.51 10.13
C LEU A 109 -14.57 -0.19 11.45
N LEU A 110 -14.99 -1.22 12.17
CA LEU A 110 -15.48 -1.10 13.55
C LEU A 110 -14.37 -1.56 14.49
N ASP A 111 -13.96 -0.67 15.40
CA ASP A 111 -13.01 -1.04 16.45
C ASP A 111 -13.70 -1.74 17.60
N PRO A 112 -13.30 -2.99 17.92
CA PRO A 112 -13.92 -3.74 18.99
C PRO A 112 -13.67 -3.16 20.38
N ALA A 113 -12.64 -2.31 20.56
CA ALA A 113 -12.32 -1.74 21.87
C ALA A 113 -13.18 -0.51 22.19
N THR A 114 -13.51 0.28 21.18
CA THR A 114 -14.20 1.57 21.35
C THR A 114 -15.61 1.60 20.77
N ASP A 115 -16.00 0.54 20.04
CA ASP A 115 -17.24 0.46 19.26
C ASP A 115 -17.37 1.61 18.24
N HIS A 116 -16.24 2.21 17.85
CA HIS A 116 -16.22 3.34 16.95
C HIS A 116 -16.10 2.87 15.50
N LEU A 117 -17.01 3.36 14.66
CA LEU A 117 -17.02 3.07 13.22
C LEU A 117 -16.26 4.14 12.44
N TRP A 118 -15.32 3.73 11.61
CA TRP A 118 -14.60 4.61 10.68
C TRP A 118 -14.79 4.16 9.25
N VAL A 119 -15.02 5.11 8.34
CA VAL A 119 -14.98 4.84 6.90
C VAL A 119 -13.71 5.42 6.35
N VAL A 120 -12.81 4.54 5.90
CA VAL A 120 -11.48 4.94 5.46
C VAL A 120 -11.29 4.67 3.96
N PRO A 121 -10.79 5.64 3.18
CA PRO A 121 -10.60 5.45 1.75
C PRO A 121 -9.27 4.73 1.47
N LEU A 122 -9.26 3.88 0.45
CA LEU A 122 -8.09 3.09 0.10
C LEU A 122 -7.15 3.85 -0.86
N HIS A 123 -5.85 3.82 -0.57
CA HIS A 123 -4.80 4.28 -1.48
C HIS A 123 -4.09 3.06 -2.08
N ALA A 124 -4.73 2.41 -3.04
CA ALA A 124 -4.16 1.28 -3.75
C ALA A 124 -4.56 1.28 -5.22
N ALA A 125 -3.69 0.74 -6.07
CA ALA A 125 -4.05 0.38 -7.43
C ALA A 125 -5.19 -0.66 -7.42
N LYS A 126 -6.02 -0.67 -8.46
CA LYS A 126 -7.17 -1.59 -8.60
C LYS A 126 -6.77 -3.06 -8.38
N THR A 127 -5.59 -3.45 -8.87
CA THR A 127 -5.04 -4.81 -8.71
C THR A 127 -4.77 -5.21 -7.27
N ARG A 128 -4.66 -4.25 -6.33
CA ARG A 128 -4.42 -4.49 -4.90
C ARG A 128 -5.65 -4.22 -4.02
N GLN A 129 -6.77 -3.78 -4.59
CA GLN A 129 -7.99 -3.51 -3.82
C GLN A 129 -8.52 -4.77 -3.11
N HIS A 130 -8.28 -5.96 -3.69
CA HIS A 130 -8.64 -7.24 -3.08
C HIS A 130 -8.03 -7.47 -1.69
N LEU A 131 -6.87 -6.85 -1.39
CA LEU A 131 -6.22 -6.92 -0.08
C LEU A 131 -6.98 -6.16 1.03
N ALA A 132 -7.96 -5.34 0.64
CA ALA A 132 -8.80 -4.58 1.55
C ALA A 132 -10.27 -5.03 1.51
N ILE A 133 -10.55 -6.15 0.83
CA ILE A 133 -11.86 -6.80 0.86
C ILE A 133 -11.84 -7.83 2.01
N PRO A 134 -12.71 -7.69 3.02
CA PRO A 134 -12.80 -8.66 4.12
C PRO A 134 -13.04 -10.08 3.57
N GLY A 135 -12.32 -11.07 4.13
CA GLY A 135 -12.53 -12.47 3.81
C GLY A 135 -13.75 -13.06 4.53
N ALA A 136 -13.85 -14.39 4.58
CA ALA A 136 -14.96 -15.09 5.25
C ALA A 136 -15.13 -14.75 6.74
N SER A 137 -14.06 -14.29 7.40
CA SER A 137 -14.11 -13.84 8.79
C SER A 137 -14.77 -12.46 8.98
N GLY A 138 -14.99 -11.70 7.91
CA GLY A 138 -15.48 -10.32 7.98
C GLY A 138 -14.52 -9.35 8.68
N ARG A 139 -13.25 -9.75 8.90
CA ARG A 139 -12.27 -8.98 9.68
C ARG A 139 -11.07 -8.57 8.86
N LEU A 140 -10.57 -7.37 9.15
CA LEU A 140 -9.27 -6.87 8.71
C LEU A 140 -8.48 -6.41 9.92
N TRP A 141 -7.16 -6.46 9.83
CA TRP A 141 -6.27 -5.87 10.82
C TRP A 141 -5.97 -4.43 10.42
N TRP A 142 -6.13 -3.52 11.37
CA TRP A 142 -5.80 -2.10 11.25
C TRP A 142 -4.57 -1.77 12.09
N CYS A 143 -3.70 -0.92 11.57
CA CYS A 143 -2.57 -0.38 12.32
C CYS A 143 -2.34 1.08 11.93
N GLY A 144 -2.61 2.01 12.84
CA GLY A 144 -2.42 3.44 12.63
C GLY A 144 -3.52 4.27 13.29
N ASP A 145 -3.59 5.53 12.90
CA ASP A 145 -4.55 6.49 13.43
C ASP A 145 -5.63 6.75 12.37
N PRO A 146 -6.93 6.53 12.66
CA PRO A 146 -8.01 6.84 11.73
C PRO A 146 -8.00 8.27 11.17
N ALA A 147 -7.49 9.24 11.93
CA ALA A 147 -7.40 10.65 11.49
C ALA A 147 -6.18 10.92 10.60
N ALA A 148 -5.04 10.27 10.85
CA ALA A 148 -3.79 10.46 10.09
C ALA A 148 -3.59 9.44 8.95
N GLY A 149 -4.35 8.35 8.98
CA GLY A 149 -4.18 7.17 8.15
C GLY A 149 -3.41 6.03 8.83
N GLY A 150 -3.45 4.88 8.20
CA GLY A 150 -2.90 3.63 8.70
C GLY A 150 -2.85 2.55 7.64
N VAL A 151 -2.48 1.37 8.10
CA VAL A 151 -2.28 0.18 7.27
C VAL A 151 -3.40 -0.81 7.52
N LEU A 152 -3.94 -1.34 6.42
CA LEU A 152 -4.85 -2.46 6.40
C LEU A 152 -4.12 -3.72 5.95
N SER A 153 -4.49 -4.84 6.57
CA SER A 153 -4.09 -6.17 6.13
C SER A 153 -5.18 -7.19 6.45
N HIS A 154 -5.20 -8.29 5.70
CA HIS A 154 -5.87 -9.50 6.18
C HIS A 154 -5.21 -10.02 7.46
N PRO A 155 -5.94 -10.78 8.29
CA PRO A 155 -5.34 -11.47 9.42
C PRO A 155 -4.08 -12.25 9.00
N GLY A 156 -2.98 -12.05 9.73
CA GLY A 156 -1.67 -12.62 9.40
C GLY A 156 -0.68 -11.65 8.74
N GLY A 157 -1.11 -10.47 8.28
CA GLY A 157 -0.18 -9.38 7.92
C GLY A 157 0.57 -9.53 6.59
N ALA A 158 0.20 -10.51 5.75
CA ALA A 158 0.93 -10.85 4.51
C ALA A 158 0.66 -9.88 3.34
N GLY A 159 -0.30 -8.96 3.45
CA GLY A 159 -0.67 -8.03 2.40
C GLY A 159 -1.00 -6.65 2.94
N LEU A 160 -0.20 -5.64 2.60
CA LEU A 160 -0.34 -4.30 3.16
C LEU A 160 -0.98 -3.33 2.17
N VAL A 161 -1.91 -2.54 2.69
CA VAL A 161 -2.53 -1.43 1.96
C VAL A 161 -2.60 -0.19 2.85
N TRP A 162 -2.28 0.97 2.29
CA TRP A 162 -2.39 2.23 3.01
C TRP A 162 -3.82 2.77 2.87
N SER A 163 -4.35 3.24 3.98
CA SER A 163 -5.57 4.03 4.03
C SER A 163 -5.29 5.33 4.77
N GLY A 164 -5.95 6.42 4.38
CA GLY A 164 -5.78 7.72 5.00
C GLY A 164 -6.48 8.79 4.17
N PRO A 165 -6.66 10.00 4.72
CA PRO A 165 -7.30 11.11 4.01
C PRO A 165 -6.71 11.31 2.60
#